data_AF-A0A1Q3GGE0-F1
#
_entry.id   AF-A0A1Q3GGE0-F1
#
_cell.length_a   1.000
_cell.length_b   1.000
_cell.length_c   1.000
_cell.angle_alpha   90.00
_cell.angle_beta   90.00
_cell.angle_gamma   90.00
#
_symmetry.space_group_name_H-M   'P 1'
#
loop_
_entity.id
_entity.type
_entity.pdbx_description
1 polymer ?
#
loop_
_entity_poly.entity_id
_entity_poly.type
_entity_poly.pdbx_seq_one_letter_code
_entity_poly.pdbx_strand_id
1 'polypeptide(L)'
;MKHLIKQTLFVQVMTMMLLITTPQFMMEVQAQGFLKKLKNKAKKKLGKKKTRNTNRYGNVSAEDQAYNKYIYDNYELLKALEHNISPAPGTAKTKAQKLDYPNVYKKLTTQKKAQGKDRYYDYLLEFKEKRWDGFKKHYIQLMNEYYDEAYKKNKSYGIEMALETMQGGKDYGEVLLAFGDEVKQDASFKAAQDLVAKGLNDLQGKKNKNLKNVATSDFHLKNMGKILFSKRPIVIGKEDPAQFTTSFNANDKIYAVAYFDKALKEMGYSNSTHVKKARYNLRFNGKQEFHNNISFTFERELVDQSYFLLEIIPDPNLAIHKTSAMDWYRKLAELSPRKHTLEVWFWSSGGANKQRAASDKITLDWTGADITKLKTNAELAVKRSENNFARLRTLPPIFTYPAKRFKDARLSSANIRRMLMAKIRNCAQVLKIHPVAFGAADWKIEKNDVGIPKYKQSNGRIAITFRGKDGWCYFVHYARLVQDYQGGGRYGKLVLYNDKPKKIACSRLK
;
A
#
# COMPACT_ATOMS: atom_id res chain seq x y z
N MET A 1 9.02 -60.04 -11.13
CA MET A 1 9.57 -58.96 -12.00
C MET A 1 8.98 -57.57 -11.73
N LYS A 2 7.65 -57.38 -11.62
CA LYS A 2 7.04 -56.06 -11.31
C LYS A 2 7.29 -55.51 -9.89
N HIS A 3 7.73 -56.35 -8.95
CA HIS A 3 8.08 -55.91 -7.59
C HIS A 3 9.52 -55.41 -7.43
N LEU A 4 10.45 -55.87 -8.28
CA LEU A 4 11.86 -55.45 -8.24
C LEU A 4 12.06 -54.03 -8.83
N ILE A 5 11.24 -53.65 -9.82
CA ILE A 5 11.32 -52.33 -10.48
C ILE A 5 10.86 -51.18 -9.56
N LYS A 6 10.01 -51.47 -8.55
CA LYS A 6 9.57 -50.44 -7.59
C LYS A 6 10.60 -50.12 -6.50
N GLN A 7 11.48 -51.06 -6.15
CA GLN A 7 12.52 -50.80 -5.14
C GLN A 7 13.71 -50.03 -5.73
N THR A 8 14.09 -50.28 -6.99
CA THR A 8 15.18 -49.54 -7.64
C THR A 8 14.80 -48.08 -7.93
N LEU A 9 13.53 -47.79 -8.28
CA LEU A 9 13.06 -46.43 -8.49
C LEU A 9 12.99 -45.61 -7.19
N PHE A 10 12.72 -46.26 -6.05
CA PHE A 10 12.64 -45.58 -4.75
C PHE A 10 14.03 -45.19 -4.22
N VAL A 11 15.05 -46.02 -4.48
CA VAL A 11 16.45 -45.72 -4.13
C VAL A 11 17.03 -44.62 -5.03
N GLN A 12 16.71 -44.60 -6.34
CA GLN A 12 17.18 -43.53 -7.23
C GLN A 12 16.55 -42.16 -6.93
N VAL A 13 15.28 -42.11 -6.51
CA VAL A 13 14.61 -40.84 -6.15
C VAL A 13 15.08 -40.32 -4.78
N MET A 14 15.44 -41.20 -3.84
CA MET A 14 16.03 -40.77 -2.55
C MET A 14 17.47 -40.27 -2.69
N THR A 15 18.30 -40.88 -3.54
CA THR A 15 19.66 -40.39 -3.79
C THR A 15 19.65 -39.05 -4.53
N MET A 16 18.64 -38.77 -5.36
CA MET A 16 18.49 -37.48 -6.03
C MET A 16 17.93 -36.38 -5.12
N MET A 17 17.17 -36.72 -4.06
CA MET A 17 16.70 -35.75 -3.06
C MET A 17 17.76 -35.36 -2.01
N LEU A 18 18.80 -36.19 -1.81
CA LEU A 18 19.92 -35.85 -0.91
C LEU A 18 20.99 -34.94 -1.55
N LEU A 19 20.94 -34.72 -2.87
CA LEU A 19 21.91 -33.89 -3.60
C LEU A 19 21.45 -32.44 -3.85
N ILE A 20 20.24 -32.04 -3.43
CA ILE A 20 19.66 -30.71 -3.75
C ILE A 20 19.63 -29.74 -2.54
N THR A 21 19.91 -30.20 -1.31
CA THR A 21 19.78 -29.34 -0.11
C THR A 21 21.09 -28.81 0.49
N THR A 22 22.26 -29.18 -0.05
CA THR A 22 23.56 -28.86 0.56
C THR A 22 24.29 -27.59 0.07
N PRO A 23 24.08 -26.98 -1.12
CA PRO A 23 24.87 -25.81 -1.52
C PRO A 23 24.56 -24.55 -0.72
N GLN A 24 23.30 -24.39 -0.28
CA GLN A 24 22.83 -23.11 0.28
C GLN A 24 23.15 -22.97 1.77
N PHE A 25 23.10 -24.08 2.53
CA PHE A 25 23.53 -24.10 3.93
C PHE A 25 25.06 -23.99 4.06
N MET A 26 25.81 -24.57 3.13
CA MET A 26 27.27 -24.41 3.04
C MET A 26 27.67 -22.95 2.74
N MET A 27 26.96 -22.26 1.84
CA MET A 27 27.23 -20.85 1.53
C MET A 27 26.95 -19.92 2.72
N GLU A 28 25.92 -20.18 3.53
CA GLU A 28 25.59 -19.33 4.68
C GLU A 28 26.61 -19.52 5.83
N VAL A 29 27.06 -20.75 6.06
CA VAL A 29 28.14 -21.04 7.03
C VAL A 29 29.49 -20.47 6.54
N GLN A 30 29.78 -20.54 5.24
CA GLN A 30 30.97 -19.91 4.66
C GLN A 30 30.90 -18.37 4.73
N ALA A 31 29.73 -17.76 4.51
CA ALA A 31 29.53 -16.32 4.62
C ALA A 31 29.69 -15.82 6.07
N GLN A 32 29.17 -16.55 7.06
CA GLN A 32 29.38 -16.23 8.47
C GLN A 32 30.85 -16.40 8.90
N GLY A 33 31.52 -17.46 8.41
CA GLY A 33 32.95 -17.65 8.60
C GLY A 33 33.80 -16.53 7.98
N PHE A 34 33.40 -16.06 6.78
CA PHE A 34 34.04 -14.95 6.08
C PHE A 34 33.83 -13.61 6.79
N LEU A 35 32.61 -13.32 7.26
CA LEU A 35 32.31 -12.13 8.08
C LEU A 35 33.08 -12.13 9.40
N LYS A 36 33.23 -13.28 10.05
CA LYS A 36 34.06 -13.41 11.28
C LYS A 36 35.54 -13.17 10.97
N LYS A 37 36.06 -13.69 9.86
CA LYS A 37 37.42 -13.40 9.38
C LYS A 37 37.60 -11.91 9.05
N LEU A 38 36.63 -11.26 8.39
CA LEU A 38 36.68 -9.83 8.10
C LEU A 38 36.63 -8.97 9.37
N LYS A 39 35.73 -9.29 10.33
CA LYS A 39 35.68 -8.60 11.63
C LYS A 39 36.98 -8.77 12.41
N ASN A 40 37.57 -9.98 12.41
CA ASN A 40 38.86 -10.22 13.05
C ASN A 40 40.00 -9.50 12.33
N LYS A 41 40.00 -9.43 11.00
CA LYS A 41 41.00 -8.70 10.20
C LYS A 41 40.86 -7.18 10.38
N ALA A 42 39.64 -6.66 10.52
CA ALA A 42 39.36 -5.28 10.88
C ALA A 42 39.80 -4.97 12.31
N LYS A 43 39.54 -5.85 13.28
CA LYS A 43 40.01 -5.73 14.67
C LYS A 43 41.55 -5.79 14.76
N LYS A 44 42.20 -6.61 13.93
CA LYS A 44 43.67 -6.70 13.81
C LYS A 44 44.29 -5.49 13.11
N LYS A 45 43.59 -4.89 12.13
CA LYS A 45 43.99 -3.61 11.49
C LYS A 45 43.75 -2.38 12.38
N LEU A 46 42.73 -2.41 13.24
CA LEU A 46 42.46 -1.36 14.23
C LEU A 46 43.37 -1.49 15.47
N GLY A 47 43.84 -2.69 15.77
CA GLY A 47 44.66 -2.97 16.96
C GLY A 47 46.11 -2.48 16.93
N LYS A 48 46.60 -1.84 15.85
CA LYS A 48 47.97 -1.29 15.80
C LYS A 48 48.10 -0.03 14.93
N LYS A 49 47.09 0.84 14.87
CA LYS A 49 47.43 2.25 14.70
C LYS A 49 47.97 2.71 16.05
N LYS A 50 49.29 2.64 16.23
CA LYS A 50 49.98 3.46 17.23
C LYS A 50 49.52 4.89 16.93
N THR A 51 48.51 5.37 17.63
CA THR A 51 48.27 6.80 17.78
C THR A 51 49.62 7.33 18.23
N ARG A 52 50.31 8.08 17.36
CA ARG A 52 51.49 8.82 17.74
C ARG A 52 51.06 9.60 18.98
N ASN A 53 51.56 9.17 20.13
CA ASN A 53 51.26 9.81 21.39
C ASN A 53 51.98 11.15 21.31
N THR A 54 51.29 12.16 20.80
CA THR A 54 51.73 13.55 20.83
C THR A 54 51.56 14.01 22.27
N ASN A 55 52.33 13.43 23.20
CA ASN A 55 52.62 13.96 24.53
C ASN A 55 53.51 15.20 24.35
N ARG A 56 52.97 16.20 23.65
CA ARG A 56 53.53 17.56 23.55
C ARG A 56 52.74 18.55 24.41
N TYR A 57 51.68 18.09 25.06
CA TYR A 57 51.01 18.81 26.13
C TYR A 57 51.60 18.28 27.44
N GLY A 58 52.17 19.16 28.26
CA GLY A 58 52.68 18.82 29.60
C GLY A 58 51.59 18.23 30.49
N ASN A 59 51.91 17.87 31.73
CA ASN A 59 50.96 17.29 32.70
C ASN A 59 49.71 18.16 32.90
N VAL A 60 48.69 17.99 32.05
CA VAL A 60 47.36 18.61 32.20
C VAL A 60 46.51 17.68 33.05
N SER A 61 45.77 18.23 34.01
CA SER A 61 44.90 17.44 34.88
C SER A 61 43.82 16.67 34.09
N ALA A 62 43.30 15.57 34.63
CA ALA A 62 42.21 14.83 34.00
C ALA A 62 40.95 15.70 33.81
N GLU A 63 40.73 16.65 34.71
CA GLU A 63 39.63 17.62 34.65
C GLU A 63 39.79 18.58 33.47
N ASP A 64 41.00 19.11 33.26
CA ASP A 64 41.31 19.96 32.10
C ASP A 64 41.18 19.19 30.79
N GLN A 65 41.57 17.91 30.76
CA GLN A 65 41.39 17.05 29.58
C GLN A 65 39.91 16.84 29.26
N ALA A 66 39.08 16.59 30.27
CA ALA A 66 37.63 16.45 30.10
C ALA A 66 37.00 17.78 29.63
N TYR A 67 37.47 18.91 30.16
CA TYR A 67 36.99 20.24 29.77
C TYR A 67 37.38 20.61 28.34
N ASN A 68 38.64 20.37 27.95
CA ASN A 68 39.09 20.58 26.57
C ASN A 68 38.33 19.69 25.58
N LYS A 69 38.03 18.43 25.96
CA LYS A 69 37.18 17.55 25.16
C LYS A 69 35.77 18.11 25.01
N TYR A 70 35.18 18.61 26.10
CA TYR A 70 33.86 19.25 26.09
C TYR A 70 33.83 20.47 25.15
N ILE A 71 34.84 21.35 25.21
CA ILE A 71 34.97 22.51 24.30
C ILE A 71 35.04 22.03 22.85
N TYR A 72 35.92 21.07 22.56
CA TYR A 72 36.12 20.56 21.22
C TYR A 72 34.85 19.91 20.63
N ASP A 73 34.18 19.05 21.41
CA ASP A 73 32.95 18.38 20.96
C ASP A 73 31.84 19.39 20.62
N ASN A 74 31.70 20.46 21.41
CA ASN A 74 30.72 21.53 21.16
C ASN A 74 31.13 22.42 19.98
N TYR A 75 32.41 22.71 19.82
CA TYR A 75 32.93 23.39 18.65
C TYR A 75 32.62 22.61 17.36
N GLU A 76 32.85 21.30 17.34
CA GLU A 76 32.55 20.46 16.17
C GLU A 76 31.05 20.43 15.85
N LEU A 77 30.18 20.42 16.88
CA LEU A 77 28.73 20.53 16.68
C LEU A 77 28.34 21.87 16.07
N LEU A 78 28.83 22.98 16.63
CA LEU A 78 28.58 24.33 16.12
C LEU A 78 29.11 24.49 14.69
N LYS A 79 30.34 24.04 14.45
CA LYS A 79 30.97 24.12 13.13
C LYS A 79 30.21 23.31 12.10
N ALA A 80 29.69 22.14 12.47
CA ALA A 80 28.87 21.33 11.58
C ALA A 80 27.50 21.98 11.27
N LEU A 81 26.99 22.85 12.14
CA LEU A 81 25.77 23.64 11.88
C LEU A 81 26.05 24.86 10.99
N GLU A 82 27.26 25.42 11.02
CA GLU A 82 27.67 26.56 10.19
C GLU A 82 28.21 26.18 8.80
N HIS A 83 29.02 25.11 8.69
CA HIS A 83 29.77 24.78 7.46
C HIS A 83 29.04 23.84 6.51
N ASN A 84 28.03 23.11 6.97
CA ASN A 84 27.22 22.34 6.03
C ASN A 84 26.30 23.31 5.30
N ILE A 85 26.50 23.44 3.98
CA ILE A 85 25.75 24.39 3.13
C ILE A 85 24.23 24.13 3.14
N SER A 86 23.77 22.95 3.59
CA SER A 86 22.39 22.71 4.05
C SER A 86 22.35 21.30 4.68
N PRO A 87 22.64 21.12 5.98
CA PRO A 87 22.49 19.81 6.61
C PRO A 87 21.01 19.42 6.56
N ALA A 88 20.72 18.14 6.33
CA ALA A 88 19.34 17.65 6.36
C ALA A 88 18.62 18.13 7.64
N PRO A 89 17.41 18.71 7.56
CA PRO A 89 16.79 19.47 8.66
C PRO A 89 16.77 18.73 10.00
N GLY A 90 16.34 17.46 10.00
CA GLY A 90 16.31 16.64 11.22
C GLY A 90 17.70 16.38 11.82
N THR A 91 18.75 16.29 10.99
CA THR A 91 20.14 16.18 11.49
C THR A 91 20.62 17.49 12.10
N ALA A 92 20.27 18.63 11.48
CA ALA A 92 20.59 19.95 12.00
C ALA A 92 19.93 20.17 13.37
N LYS A 93 18.62 19.91 13.47
CA LYS A 93 17.85 19.98 14.72
C LYS A 93 18.46 19.12 15.82
N THR A 94 18.77 17.86 15.54
CA THR A 94 19.40 16.95 16.52
C THR A 94 20.75 17.47 17.01
N LYS A 95 21.58 18.02 16.12
CA LYS A 95 22.88 18.59 16.49
C LYS A 95 22.72 19.86 17.33
N ALA A 96 21.79 20.74 16.98
CA ALA A 96 21.51 21.97 17.72
C ALA A 96 20.99 21.69 19.13
N GLN A 97 20.07 20.72 19.26
CA GLN A 97 19.58 20.26 20.56
C GLN A 97 20.69 19.64 21.41
N LYS A 98 21.62 18.89 20.80
CA LYS A 98 22.77 18.33 21.51
C LYS A 98 23.78 19.40 21.93
N LEU A 99 23.97 20.43 21.11
CA LEU A 99 24.87 21.55 21.40
C LEU A 99 24.37 22.33 22.62
N ASP A 100 23.05 22.60 22.71
CA ASP A 100 22.47 23.36 23.82
C ASP A 100 23.28 24.64 24.12
N TYR A 101 23.39 25.48 23.08
CA TYR A 101 24.33 26.60 23.07
C TYR A 101 24.17 27.56 24.25
N PRO A 102 22.96 27.88 24.76
CA PRO A 102 22.80 28.72 25.96
C PRO A 102 23.55 28.16 27.17
N ASN A 103 23.45 26.85 27.41
CA ASN A 103 24.15 26.20 28.53
C ASN A 103 25.66 26.10 28.29
N VAL A 104 26.09 25.86 27.04
CA VAL A 104 27.51 25.92 26.67
C VAL A 104 28.07 27.32 26.96
N TYR A 105 27.43 28.37 26.44
CA TYR A 105 27.87 29.75 26.61
C TYR A 105 27.92 30.17 28.09
N LYS A 106 26.88 29.82 28.87
CA LYS A 106 26.84 30.06 30.32
C LYS A 106 28.00 29.35 31.04
N LYS A 107 28.27 28.09 30.69
CA LYS A 107 29.38 27.35 31.30
C LYS A 107 30.73 27.97 30.96
N LEU A 108 30.96 28.33 29.70
CA LEU A 108 32.22 28.95 29.27
C LEU A 108 32.43 30.33 29.90
N THR A 109 31.38 31.13 30.10
CA THR A 109 31.50 32.46 30.72
C THR A 109 31.72 32.39 32.24
N THR A 110 31.20 31.36 32.91
CA THR A 110 31.39 31.16 34.37
C THR A 110 32.71 30.47 34.74
N GLN A 111 33.24 29.60 33.89
CA GLN A 111 34.49 28.89 34.14
C GLN A 111 35.67 29.67 33.54
N LYS A 112 36.63 30.08 34.38
CA LYS A 112 37.84 30.78 33.92
C LYS A 112 38.56 29.94 32.86
N LYS A 113 38.99 30.57 31.77
CA LYS A 113 39.75 29.96 30.67
C LYS A 113 40.93 29.16 31.24
N ALA A 114 40.99 27.85 30.95
CA ALA A 114 42.15 27.02 31.27
C ALA A 114 43.40 27.66 30.63
N GLN A 115 44.55 27.62 31.31
CA GLN A 115 45.77 28.29 30.85
C GLN A 115 46.19 27.78 29.46
N GLY A 116 45.91 28.57 28.41
CA GLY A 116 46.23 28.26 27.02
C GLY A 116 45.27 28.97 26.05
N LYS A 117 45.79 29.44 24.91
CA LYS A 117 44.95 29.96 23.82
C LYS A 117 44.27 28.80 23.10
N ASP A 118 43.14 28.32 23.62
CA ASP A 118 42.29 27.38 22.89
C ASP A 118 41.38 28.14 21.91
N ARG A 119 41.74 28.10 20.62
CA ARG A 119 40.95 28.69 19.52
C ARG A 119 39.50 28.22 19.49
N TYR A 120 39.19 27.02 20.01
CA TYR A 120 37.83 26.47 20.02
C TYR A 120 36.97 27.14 21.09
N TYR A 121 37.56 27.44 22.25
CA TYR A 121 36.92 28.20 23.32
C TYR A 121 36.56 29.61 22.84
N ASP A 122 37.53 30.31 22.24
CA ASP A 122 37.32 31.66 21.72
C ASP A 122 36.25 31.64 20.62
N TYR A 123 36.24 30.62 19.76
CA TYR A 123 35.20 30.44 18.74
C TYR A 123 33.78 30.33 19.31
N LEU A 124 33.60 29.51 20.36
CA LEU A 124 32.29 29.29 20.98
C LEU A 124 31.77 30.55 21.68
N LEU A 125 32.62 31.32 22.34
CA LEU A 125 32.25 32.58 22.97
C LEU A 125 31.95 33.68 21.95
N GLU A 126 32.80 33.84 20.96
CA GLU A 126 32.67 34.90 19.96
C GLU A 126 31.56 34.63 18.93
N PHE A 127 31.03 33.40 18.86
CA PHE A 127 30.00 33.04 17.88
C PHE A 127 28.79 33.98 17.95
N LYS A 128 28.28 34.25 19.17
CA LYS A 128 27.09 35.10 19.34
C LYS A 128 27.33 36.54 18.86
N GLU A 129 28.54 37.06 19.04
CA GLU A 129 28.88 38.44 18.67
C GLU A 129 29.28 38.58 17.19
N LYS A 130 30.01 37.60 16.64
CA LYS A 130 30.64 37.73 15.32
C LYS A 130 29.92 37.00 14.20
N ARG A 131 29.09 36.00 14.52
CA ARG A 131 28.58 35.04 13.52
C ARG A 131 27.07 34.81 13.60
N TRP A 132 26.44 35.15 14.72
CA TRP A 132 25.02 34.89 14.97
C TRP A 132 24.11 35.47 13.91
N ASP A 133 24.30 36.72 13.48
CA ASP A 133 23.40 37.33 12.50
C ASP A 133 23.46 36.63 11.14
N GLY A 134 24.65 36.25 10.68
CA GLY A 134 24.83 35.46 9.45
C GLY A 134 24.20 34.07 9.57
N PHE A 135 24.42 33.40 10.70
CA PHE A 135 23.83 32.10 11.00
C PHE A 135 22.30 32.16 11.03
N LYS A 136 21.74 33.10 11.77
CA LYS A 136 20.30 33.36 11.87
C LYS A 136 19.68 33.64 10.51
N LYS A 137 20.26 34.57 9.73
CA LYS A 137 19.80 34.90 8.38
C LYS A 137 19.80 33.68 7.46
N HIS A 138 20.83 32.84 7.53
CA HIS A 138 20.92 31.63 6.73
C HIS A 138 19.80 30.63 7.07
N TYR A 139 19.54 30.33 8.33
CA TYR A 139 18.48 29.39 8.70
C TYR A 139 17.08 29.96 8.44
N ILE A 140 16.85 31.26 8.59
CA ILE A 140 15.59 31.92 8.17
C ILE A 140 15.39 31.75 6.65
N GLN A 141 16.46 31.93 5.86
CA GLN A 141 16.40 31.69 4.42
C GLN A 141 16.03 30.24 4.11
N LEU A 142 16.66 29.25 4.77
CA LEU A 142 16.32 27.83 4.60
C LEU A 142 14.86 27.53 4.96
N MET A 143 14.30 28.15 6.00
CA MET A 143 12.88 28.01 6.34
C MET A 143 11.97 28.45 5.19
N ASN A 144 12.26 29.62 4.59
CA ASN A 144 11.50 30.16 3.46
C ASN A 144 11.66 29.32 2.19
N GLU A 145 12.88 28.85 1.89
CA GLU A 145 13.14 27.96 0.76
C GLU A 145 12.34 26.65 0.86
N TYR A 146 12.27 26.05 2.05
CA TYR A 146 11.48 24.84 2.28
C TYR A 146 9.97 25.10 2.21
N TYR A 147 9.51 26.29 2.60
CA TYR A 147 8.12 26.70 2.37
C TYR A 147 7.81 26.75 0.87
N ASP A 148 8.62 27.44 0.07
CA ASP A 148 8.44 27.57 -1.38
C ASP A 148 8.53 26.21 -2.10
N GLU A 149 9.49 25.38 -1.69
CA GLU A 149 9.67 24.04 -2.22
C GLU A 149 8.47 23.13 -1.89
N ALA A 150 7.92 23.23 -0.68
CA ALA A 150 6.72 22.49 -0.30
C ALA A 150 5.51 22.86 -1.19
N TYR A 151 5.34 24.13 -1.55
CA TYR A 151 4.31 24.56 -2.49
C TYR A 151 4.49 23.99 -3.90
N LYS A 152 5.74 23.99 -4.41
CA LYS A 152 6.08 23.34 -5.69
C LYS A 152 5.81 21.84 -5.64
N LYS A 153 6.21 21.18 -4.55
CA LYS A 153 6.01 19.73 -4.36
C LYS A 153 4.56 19.33 -4.23
N ASN A 154 3.72 20.15 -3.60
CA ASN A 154 2.28 19.88 -3.52
C ASN A 154 1.64 19.80 -4.92
N LYS A 155 2.10 20.63 -5.87
CA LYS A 155 1.62 20.61 -7.26
C LYS A 155 2.17 19.43 -8.06
N SER A 156 3.45 19.09 -7.88
CA SER A 156 4.14 18.14 -8.76
C SER A 156 4.21 16.70 -8.22
N TYR A 157 4.28 16.52 -6.90
CA TYR A 157 4.53 15.23 -6.25
C TYR A 157 3.47 14.83 -5.22
N GLY A 158 2.56 15.73 -4.86
CA GLY A 158 1.47 15.49 -3.93
C GLY A 158 1.70 16.02 -2.52
N ILE A 159 0.68 15.88 -1.68
CA ILE A 159 0.57 16.57 -0.40
C ILE A 159 1.50 16.01 0.68
N GLU A 160 1.82 14.71 0.62
CA GLU A 160 2.71 14.06 1.57
C GLU A 160 4.15 14.60 1.47
N MET A 161 4.68 14.68 0.24
CA MET A 161 6.00 15.26 -0.03
C MET A 161 6.08 16.73 0.36
N ALA A 162 4.98 17.47 0.17
CA ALA A 162 4.87 18.86 0.60
C ALA A 162 4.90 19.00 2.12
N LEU A 163 4.18 18.14 2.85
CA LEU A 163 4.19 18.13 4.32
C LEU A 163 5.56 17.77 4.89
N GLU A 164 6.24 16.76 4.35
CA GLU A 164 7.60 16.39 4.76
C GLU A 164 8.58 17.56 4.55
N THR A 165 8.49 18.22 3.39
CA THR A 165 9.31 19.40 3.11
C THR A 165 8.97 20.53 4.07
N MET A 166 7.69 20.85 4.28
CA MET A 166 7.29 21.89 5.22
C MET A 166 7.75 21.60 6.66
N GLN A 167 7.78 20.33 7.08
CA GLN A 167 8.33 19.91 8.36
C GLN A 167 9.85 20.16 8.46
N GLY A 168 10.59 20.02 7.36
CA GLY A 168 11.99 20.42 7.28
C GLY A 168 12.20 21.91 7.56
N GLY A 169 11.35 22.78 7.01
CA GLY A 169 11.34 24.20 7.34
C GLY A 169 11.10 24.45 8.84
N LYS A 170 10.16 23.73 9.45
CA LYS A 170 9.90 23.83 10.90
C LYS A 170 11.12 23.39 11.72
N ASP A 171 11.78 22.30 11.34
CA ASP A 171 12.96 21.80 12.03
C ASP A 171 14.13 22.80 12.00
N TYR A 172 14.31 23.58 10.93
CA TYR A 172 15.27 24.70 10.92
C TYR A 172 14.88 25.84 11.87
N GLY A 173 13.59 26.12 12.02
CA GLY A 173 13.13 27.05 13.05
C GLY A 173 13.49 26.58 14.45
N GLU A 174 13.38 25.27 14.71
CA GLU A 174 13.78 24.67 15.99
C GLU A 174 15.30 24.67 16.22
N VAL A 175 16.12 24.65 15.15
CA VAL A 175 17.57 24.88 15.27
C VAL A 175 17.83 26.25 15.88
N LEU A 176 17.19 27.31 15.36
CA LEU A 176 17.40 28.67 15.86
C LEU A 176 16.93 28.84 17.32
N LEU A 177 15.81 28.22 17.68
CA LEU A 177 15.30 28.25 19.06
C LEU A 177 16.27 27.56 20.05
N ALA A 178 17.06 26.58 19.61
CA ALA A 178 18.05 25.92 20.45
C ALA A 178 19.27 26.80 20.80
N PHE A 179 19.42 27.97 20.15
CA PHE A 179 20.50 28.92 20.44
C PHE A 179 20.11 30.01 21.44
N GLY A 180 18.82 30.15 21.76
CA GLY A 180 18.33 31.08 22.77
C GLY A 180 16.93 31.65 22.47
N ASP A 181 16.29 32.19 23.50
CA ASP A 181 14.94 32.77 23.41
C ASP A 181 14.91 34.13 22.71
N GLU A 182 16.05 34.82 22.61
CA GLU A 182 16.17 36.12 21.94
C GLU A 182 15.72 36.07 20.48
N VAL A 183 15.83 34.92 19.81
CA VAL A 183 15.42 34.76 18.42
C VAL A 183 13.90 34.89 18.27
N LYS A 184 13.12 34.62 19.31
CA LYS A 184 11.66 34.77 19.30
C LYS A 184 11.20 36.22 19.13
N GLN A 185 12.07 37.18 19.46
CA GLN A 185 11.81 38.61 19.29
C GLN A 185 12.20 39.12 17.90
N ASP A 186 12.96 38.34 17.12
CA ASP A 186 13.34 38.72 15.77
C ASP A 186 12.14 38.63 14.82
N ALA A 187 11.77 39.77 14.23
CA ALA A 187 10.60 39.87 13.37
C ALA A 187 10.69 39.00 12.11
N SER A 188 11.90 38.83 11.55
CA SER A 188 12.12 38.00 10.35
C SER A 188 11.99 36.52 10.68
N PHE A 189 12.52 36.10 11.84
CA PHE A 189 12.34 34.74 12.33
C PHE A 189 10.86 34.44 12.60
N LYS A 190 10.16 35.33 13.31
CA LYS A 190 8.73 35.18 13.61
C LYS A 190 7.90 35.07 12.33
N ALA A 191 8.14 35.94 11.36
CA ALA A 191 7.45 35.88 10.07
C ALA A 191 7.67 34.55 9.34
N ALA A 192 8.92 34.05 9.28
CA ALA A 192 9.22 32.76 8.67
C ALA A 192 8.58 31.58 9.44
N GLN A 193 8.60 31.64 10.77
CA GLN A 193 8.00 30.62 11.64
C GLN A 193 6.47 30.56 11.45
N ASP A 194 5.80 31.71 11.45
CA ASP A 194 4.35 31.83 11.22
C ASP A 194 3.98 31.35 9.82
N LEU A 195 4.79 31.68 8.81
CA LEU A 195 4.60 31.24 7.43
C LEU A 195 4.66 29.71 7.30
N VAL A 196 5.71 29.08 7.85
CA VAL A 196 5.86 27.62 7.88
C VAL A 196 4.73 26.95 8.67
N ALA A 197 4.36 27.50 9.83
CA ALA A 197 3.28 26.97 10.66
C ALA A 197 1.92 27.03 9.94
N LYS A 198 1.61 28.17 9.29
CA LYS A 198 0.42 28.31 8.45
C LYS A 198 0.44 27.33 7.29
N GLY A 199 1.58 27.21 6.60
CA GLY A 199 1.76 26.26 5.49
C GLY A 199 1.52 24.81 5.91
N LEU A 200 2.02 24.41 7.08
CA LEU A 200 1.75 23.09 7.67
C LEU A 200 0.24 22.90 7.93
N ASN A 201 -0.41 23.87 8.57
CA ASN A 201 -1.83 23.80 8.87
C ASN A 201 -2.69 23.72 7.60
N ASP A 202 -2.38 24.51 6.57
CA ASP A 202 -3.08 24.52 5.29
C ASP A 202 -2.93 23.18 4.55
N LEU A 203 -1.71 22.63 4.52
CA LEU A 203 -1.45 21.32 3.93
C LEU A 203 -2.11 20.19 4.74
N GLN A 204 -2.10 20.25 6.07
CA GLN A 204 -2.80 19.28 6.91
C GLN A 204 -4.32 19.36 6.71
N GLY A 205 -4.89 20.57 6.63
CA GLY A 205 -6.30 20.79 6.33
C GLY A 205 -6.71 20.23 4.96
N LYS A 206 -5.90 20.48 3.93
CA LYS A 206 -6.09 19.88 2.59
C LYS A 206 -5.98 18.36 2.62
N LYS A 207 -5.00 17.80 3.36
CA LYS A 207 -4.85 16.35 3.52
C LYS A 207 -6.10 15.77 4.17
N ASN A 208 -6.55 16.34 5.28
CA ASN A 208 -7.74 15.88 6.00
C ASN A 208 -9.00 15.97 5.12
N LYS A 209 -9.14 17.01 4.32
CA LYS A 209 -10.25 17.13 3.35
C LYS A 209 -10.20 16.02 2.29
N ASN A 210 -9.01 15.74 1.74
CA ASN A 210 -8.84 14.66 0.78
C ASN A 210 -9.15 13.30 1.41
N LEU A 211 -8.65 13.03 2.61
CA LEU A 211 -8.92 11.78 3.33
C LEU A 211 -10.41 11.61 3.64
N LYS A 212 -11.13 12.68 4.00
CA LYS A 212 -12.59 12.66 4.19
C LYS A 212 -13.35 12.31 2.92
N ASN A 213 -12.89 12.76 1.75
CA ASN A 213 -13.52 12.42 0.47
C ASN A 213 -13.31 10.94 0.09
N VAL A 214 -12.26 10.32 0.63
CA VAL A 214 -11.91 8.93 0.37
C VAL A 214 -12.54 8.00 1.40
N ALA A 215 -12.64 8.42 2.66
CA ALA A 215 -13.20 7.64 3.75
C ALA A 215 -14.69 7.34 3.54
N THR A 216 -15.11 6.13 3.90
CA THR A 216 -16.53 5.73 3.87
C THR A 216 -17.30 6.10 5.13
N SER A 217 -16.60 6.43 6.22
CA SER A 217 -17.16 6.81 7.52
C SER A 217 -16.08 7.46 8.40
N ASP A 218 -16.48 8.08 9.52
CA ASP A 218 -15.51 8.55 10.53
C ASP A 218 -14.71 7.39 11.14
N PHE A 219 -15.32 6.20 11.24
CA PHE A 219 -14.65 4.99 11.67
C PHE A 219 -13.53 4.59 10.70
N HIS A 220 -13.76 4.69 9.39
CA HIS A 220 -12.73 4.52 8.38
C HIS A 220 -11.60 5.54 8.59
N LEU A 221 -11.91 6.84 8.69
CA LEU A 221 -10.91 7.90 8.85
C LEU A 221 -9.99 7.66 10.06
N LYS A 222 -10.54 7.22 11.19
CA LYS A 222 -9.79 6.89 12.41
C LYS A 222 -8.88 5.66 12.26
N ASN A 223 -9.19 4.77 11.32
CA ASN A 223 -8.52 3.50 11.12
C ASN A 223 -7.78 3.40 9.77
N MET A 224 -7.58 4.50 9.06
CA MET A 224 -6.77 4.52 7.83
C MET A 224 -5.37 3.94 8.06
N GLY A 225 -4.90 3.13 7.12
CA GLY A 225 -3.62 2.44 7.21
C GLY A 225 -3.64 1.18 8.07
N LYS A 226 -4.79 0.82 8.65
CA LYS A 226 -4.95 -0.34 9.54
C LYS A 226 -5.72 -1.47 8.87
N ILE A 227 -5.49 -2.68 9.35
CA ILE A 227 -6.32 -3.85 9.11
C ILE A 227 -6.95 -4.26 10.44
N LEU A 228 -8.28 -4.14 10.53
CA LEU A 228 -9.01 -4.54 11.73
C LEU A 228 -9.60 -5.92 11.52
N PHE A 229 -9.49 -6.78 12.52
CA PHE A 229 -9.91 -8.18 12.46
C PHE A 229 -11.11 -8.42 13.36
N SER A 230 -12.05 -9.26 12.94
CA SER A 230 -13.25 -9.58 13.70
C SER A 230 -13.60 -11.07 13.59
N LYS A 231 -14.25 -11.57 14.65
CA LYS A 231 -14.88 -12.90 14.65
C LYS A 231 -16.22 -12.92 13.93
N ARG A 232 -16.79 -11.75 13.64
CA ARG A 232 -18.08 -11.57 12.98
C ARG A 232 -17.89 -10.89 11.61
N PRO A 233 -18.84 -11.06 10.67
CA PRO A 233 -18.83 -10.33 9.40
C PRO A 233 -18.82 -8.82 9.63
N ILE A 234 -18.00 -8.11 8.88
CA ILE A 234 -17.85 -6.64 8.98
C ILE A 234 -18.76 -5.97 7.96
N VAL A 235 -19.59 -5.03 8.42
CA VAL A 235 -20.47 -4.22 7.56
C VAL A 235 -19.95 -2.78 7.55
N ILE A 236 -19.48 -2.34 6.39
CA ILE A 236 -18.89 -1.00 6.23
C ILE A 236 -19.93 0.09 6.45
N GLY A 237 -19.56 1.13 7.20
CA GLY A 237 -20.43 2.21 7.65
C GLY A 237 -21.36 1.85 8.81
N LYS A 238 -21.29 0.61 9.31
CA LYS A 238 -22.03 0.11 10.48
C LYS A 238 -21.11 -0.67 11.42
N GLU A 239 -19.85 -0.25 11.50
CA GLU A 239 -18.85 -0.90 12.31
C GLU A 239 -19.11 -0.66 13.81
N ASP A 240 -19.32 -1.73 14.55
CA ASP A 240 -19.25 -1.76 16.01
C ASP A 240 -17.78 -1.93 16.45
N PRO A 241 -17.15 -0.95 17.14
CA PRO A 241 -15.77 -1.05 17.61
C PRO A 241 -15.50 -2.29 18.48
N ALA A 242 -16.48 -2.77 19.25
CA ALA A 242 -16.32 -3.92 20.14
C ALA A 242 -16.22 -5.26 19.38
N GLN A 243 -16.55 -5.29 18.08
CA GLN A 243 -16.43 -6.50 17.27
C GLN A 243 -14.98 -6.82 16.91
N PHE A 244 -14.06 -5.87 17.02
CA PHE A 244 -12.69 -6.02 16.57
C PHE A 244 -11.80 -6.59 17.69
N THR A 245 -10.95 -7.55 17.32
CA THR A 245 -10.04 -8.21 18.25
C THR A 245 -8.74 -8.60 17.56
N THR A 246 -7.68 -8.75 18.32
CA THR A 246 -6.37 -9.19 17.84
C THR A 246 -6.05 -10.63 18.23
N SER A 247 -7.00 -11.37 18.84
CA SER A 247 -6.76 -12.71 19.36
C SER A 247 -7.81 -13.69 18.87
N PHE A 248 -7.35 -14.78 18.24
CA PHE A 248 -8.18 -15.80 17.64
C PHE A 248 -7.69 -17.19 18.03
N ASN A 249 -8.60 -18.13 18.21
CA ASN A 249 -8.32 -19.55 18.29
C ASN A 249 -8.59 -20.24 16.94
N ALA A 250 -8.14 -21.48 16.78
CA ALA A 250 -8.26 -22.22 15.52
C ALA A 250 -9.70 -22.50 15.03
N ASN A 251 -10.70 -22.37 15.91
CA ASN A 251 -12.11 -22.59 15.60
C ASN A 251 -12.88 -21.30 15.30
N ASP A 252 -12.29 -20.14 15.56
CA ASP A 252 -12.91 -18.86 15.28
C ASP A 252 -13.12 -18.67 13.77
N LYS A 253 -14.22 -17.97 13.43
CA LYS A 253 -14.30 -17.31 12.13
C LYS A 253 -13.43 -16.08 12.17
N ILE A 254 -12.81 -15.74 11.05
CA ILE A 254 -11.88 -14.61 10.97
C ILE A 254 -12.19 -13.82 9.70
N TYR A 255 -12.66 -12.60 9.92
CA TYR A 255 -12.86 -11.56 8.93
C TYR A 255 -11.89 -10.42 9.20
N ALA A 256 -11.56 -9.65 8.17
CA ALA A 256 -10.82 -8.40 8.38
C ALA A 256 -11.27 -7.33 7.40
N VAL A 257 -11.00 -6.07 7.74
CA VAL A 257 -11.15 -4.92 6.86
C VAL A 257 -9.84 -4.16 6.84
N ALA A 258 -9.30 -3.94 5.64
CA ALA A 258 -8.20 -3.01 5.43
C ALA A 258 -8.79 -1.65 5.04
N TYR A 259 -8.41 -0.58 5.75
CA TYR A 259 -8.79 0.80 5.42
C TYR A 259 -7.60 1.52 4.82
N PHE A 260 -7.81 2.14 3.66
CA PHE A 260 -6.77 2.81 2.88
C PHE A 260 -7.02 4.31 2.84
N ASP A 261 -5.94 5.07 2.68
CA ASP A 261 -5.99 6.53 2.51
C ASP A 261 -6.32 6.95 1.06
N LYS A 262 -6.46 5.99 0.14
CA LYS A 262 -6.68 6.16 -1.30
C LYS A 262 -7.62 5.09 -1.83
N ALA A 263 -8.26 5.35 -2.96
CA ALA A 263 -9.06 4.33 -3.64
C ALA A 263 -8.15 3.22 -4.23
N LEU A 264 -8.65 1.99 -4.33
CA LEU A 264 -7.89 0.85 -4.88
C LEU A 264 -7.31 1.18 -6.27
N LYS A 265 -8.05 1.89 -7.13
CA LYS A 265 -7.56 2.33 -8.45
C LYS A 265 -6.32 3.22 -8.38
N GLU A 266 -6.23 4.08 -7.38
CA GLU A 266 -5.11 5.01 -7.16
C GLU A 266 -3.91 4.30 -6.55
N MET A 267 -4.15 3.21 -5.84
CA MET A 267 -3.12 2.29 -5.36
C MET A 267 -2.52 1.41 -6.47
N GLY A 268 -2.77 1.72 -7.75
CA GLY A 268 -2.27 0.96 -8.90
C GLY A 268 -3.13 -0.25 -9.27
N TYR A 269 -4.22 -0.51 -8.54
CA TYR A 269 -5.20 -1.52 -8.92
C TYR A 269 -6.18 -0.94 -9.97
N SER A 270 -5.66 -0.53 -11.15
CA SER A 270 -6.36 0.34 -12.13
C SER A 270 -7.57 -0.30 -12.86
N ASN A 271 -7.98 0.16 -14.05
CA ASN A 271 -9.12 -0.37 -14.81
C ASN A 271 -8.77 -1.13 -16.12
N SER A 272 -7.50 -1.44 -16.37
CA SER A 272 -7.10 -2.19 -17.59
C SER A 272 -7.69 -3.61 -17.63
N THR A 273 -8.11 -4.03 -18.82
CA THR A 273 -9.22 -4.94 -19.17
C THR A 273 -9.10 -6.43 -18.80
N HIS A 274 -8.13 -6.84 -17.99
CA HIS A 274 -7.95 -8.26 -17.64
C HIS A 274 -7.80 -8.40 -16.13
N VAL A 275 -8.84 -8.99 -15.51
CA VAL A 275 -8.89 -9.57 -14.15
C VAL A 275 -7.75 -9.13 -13.23
N LYS A 276 -8.03 -8.14 -12.37
CA LYS A 276 -6.99 -7.59 -11.50
C LYS A 276 -6.82 -8.44 -10.27
N LYS A 277 -5.62 -9.02 -10.20
CA LYS A 277 -5.12 -9.70 -9.02
C LYS A 277 -4.44 -8.66 -8.15
N ALA A 278 -5.11 -8.24 -7.08
CA ALA A 278 -4.40 -7.60 -5.98
C ALA A 278 -3.79 -8.68 -5.09
N ARG A 279 -2.75 -8.31 -4.35
CA ARG A 279 -2.01 -9.22 -3.47
C ARG A 279 -1.85 -8.56 -2.12
N TYR A 280 -2.21 -9.26 -1.07
CA TYR A 280 -1.72 -8.96 0.28
C TYR A 280 -0.69 -10.00 0.68
N ASN A 281 0.22 -9.60 1.55
CA ASN A 281 1.36 -10.38 1.99
C ASN A 281 1.16 -10.81 3.42
N LEU A 282 1.77 -11.94 3.76
CA LEU A 282 1.63 -12.60 5.05
C LEU A 282 3.00 -12.83 5.66
N ARG A 283 3.07 -12.72 6.99
CA ARG A 283 4.26 -13.03 7.78
C ARG A 283 3.81 -13.72 9.05
N PHE A 284 4.33 -14.93 9.25
CA PHE A 284 4.09 -15.69 10.47
C PHE A 284 5.32 -15.62 11.37
N ASN A 285 5.12 -15.28 12.65
CA ASN A 285 6.18 -15.23 13.67
C ASN A 285 7.40 -14.38 13.26
N GLY A 286 7.17 -13.27 12.54
CA GLY A 286 8.26 -12.39 12.08
C GLY A 286 9.08 -12.93 10.90
N LYS A 287 8.86 -14.17 10.45
CA LYS A 287 9.52 -14.75 9.28
C LYS A 287 8.76 -14.38 8.00
N GLN A 288 9.38 -13.56 7.16
CA GLN A 288 8.87 -13.29 5.81
C GLN A 288 9.37 -14.40 4.89
N GLU A 289 8.47 -15.21 4.37
CA GLU A 289 8.82 -16.15 3.31
C GLU A 289 8.59 -15.45 1.97
N PHE A 290 9.60 -15.48 1.11
CA PHE A 290 9.43 -15.16 -0.29
C PHE A 290 8.29 -16.07 -0.82
N HIS A 291 7.27 -15.49 -1.45
CA HIS A 291 6.04 -16.16 -1.94
C HIS A 291 4.84 -16.29 -0.98
N ASN A 292 4.87 -15.72 0.23
CA ASN A 292 3.67 -15.64 1.08
C ASN A 292 2.78 -14.46 0.72
N ASN A 293 2.18 -14.50 -0.48
CA ASN A 293 1.07 -13.63 -0.82
C ASN A 293 -0.16 -14.43 -1.21
N ILE A 294 -1.34 -13.88 -0.91
CA ILE A 294 -2.60 -14.37 -1.43
C ILE A 294 -3.06 -13.39 -2.49
N SER A 295 -3.28 -13.91 -3.69
CA SER A 295 -3.84 -13.12 -4.78
C SER A 295 -5.36 -13.16 -4.68
N PHE A 296 -6.00 -12.01 -4.67
CA PHE A 296 -7.46 -11.92 -4.76
C PHE A 296 -7.85 -11.22 -6.04
N THR A 297 -8.95 -11.70 -6.62
CA THR A 297 -9.61 -11.03 -7.73
C THR A 297 -10.79 -10.27 -7.16
N PHE A 298 -10.84 -8.97 -7.45
CA PHE A 298 -11.97 -8.13 -7.09
C PHE A 298 -12.66 -7.66 -8.37
N GLU A 299 -13.96 -7.42 -8.28
CA GLU A 299 -14.74 -6.96 -9.42
C GLU A 299 -14.45 -5.49 -9.72
N ARG A 300 -14.68 -5.10 -10.98
CA ARG A 300 -14.40 -3.73 -11.44
C ARG A 300 -15.11 -2.68 -10.60
N GLU A 301 -16.31 -2.99 -10.10
CA GLU A 301 -17.08 -2.04 -9.30
C GLU A 301 -16.43 -1.74 -7.93
N LEU A 302 -15.44 -2.53 -7.50
CA LEU A 302 -14.75 -2.32 -6.22
C LEU A 302 -13.52 -1.41 -6.35
N VAL A 303 -13.04 -1.07 -7.57
CA VAL A 303 -11.81 -0.26 -7.77
C VAL A 303 -11.89 1.14 -7.14
N ASP A 304 -13.10 1.68 -7.00
CA ASP A 304 -13.36 3.00 -6.44
C ASP A 304 -13.45 2.99 -4.91
N GLN A 305 -13.43 1.81 -4.28
CA GLN A 305 -13.43 1.68 -2.83
C GLN A 305 -12.04 1.98 -2.26
N SER A 306 -12.04 2.54 -1.06
CA SER A 306 -10.85 2.84 -0.24
C SER A 306 -10.69 1.85 0.91
N TYR A 307 -11.39 0.71 0.85
CA TYR A 307 -11.28 -0.36 1.83
C TYR A 307 -11.27 -1.70 1.10
N PHE A 308 -10.86 -2.75 1.82
CA PHE A 308 -10.97 -4.11 1.32
C PHE A 308 -11.35 -5.09 2.43
N LEU A 309 -12.39 -5.88 2.21
CA LEU A 309 -12.82 -6.93 3.12
C LEU A 309 -12.03 -8.22 2.86
N LEU A 310 -11.44 -8.80 3.90
CA LEU A 310 -10.74 -10.07 3.84
C LEU A 310 -11.55 -11.17 4.55
N GLU A 311 -11.56 -12.34 3.93
CA GLU A 311 -12.20 -13.55 4.44
C GLU A 311 -11.12 -14.59 4.71
N ILE A 312 -10.63 -14.63 5.95
CA ILE A 312 -9.51 -15.49 6.36
C ILE A 312 -10.02 -16.90 6.66
N ILE A 313 -10.93 -16.99 7.63
CA ILE A 313 -11.70 -18.21 7.93
C ILE A 313 -13.18 -17.83 7.96
N PRO A 314 -13.83 -17.64 6.79
CA PRO A 314 -15.20 -17.15 6.76
C PRO A 314 -16.21 -18.25 7.14
N ASP A 315 -17.43 -17.82 7.49
CA ASP A 315 -18.62 -18.66 7.40
C ASP A 315 -18.89 -18.96 5.91
N PRO A 316 -18.96 -20.24 5.49
CA PRO A 316 -19.25 -20.60 4.10
C PRO A 316 -20.56 -20.02 3.54
N ASN A 317 -21.53 -19.72 4.40
CA ASN A 317 -22.81 -19.11 3.99
C ASN A 317 -22.70 -17.61 3.70
N LEU A 318 -21.63 -16.97 4.14
CA LEU A 318 -21.41 -15.53 4.00
C LEU A 318 -20.21 -15.21 3.11
N ALA A 319 -19.31 -16.16 2.89
CA ALA A 319 -18.11 -15.98 2.07
C ALA A 319 -18.45 -15.46 0.66
N ILE A 320 -17.79 -14.42 0.17
CA ILE A 320 -17.99 -13.85 -1.16
C ILE A 320 -16.73 -13.91 -2.05
N HIS A 321 -15.55 -14.12 -1.48
CA HIS A 321 -14.29 -14.18 -2.22
C HIS A 321 -13.97 -15.62 -2.65
N LYS A 322 -14.02 -15.85 -3.96
CA LYS A 322 -14.03 -17.20 -4.54
C LYS A 322 -12.86 -18.08 -4.15
N THR A 323 -11.61 -17.61 -4.25
CA THR A 323 -10.43 -18.47 -4.03
C THR A 323 -9.74 -18.21 -2.70
N SER A 324 -10.02 -17.07 -2.06
CA SER A 324 -9.30 -16.60 -0.88
C SER A 324 -9.36 -17.60 0.28
N ALA A 325 -10.52 -18.23 0.53
CA ALA A 325 -10.66 -19.18 1.62
C ALA A 325 -9.74 -20.41 1.48
N MET A 326 -9.54 -20.93 0.26
CA MET A 326 -8.63 -22.06 0.03
C MET A 326 -7.16 -21.66 0.12
N ASP A 327 -6.82 -20.46 -0.33
CA ASP A 327 -5.45 -19.95 -0.21
C ASP A 327 -5.08 -19.72 1.27
N TRP A 328 -6.03 -19.22 2.07
CA TRP A 328 -5.87 -19.13 3.52
C TRP A 328 -5.75 -20.49 4.19
N TYR A 329 -6.63 -21.44 3.86
CA TYR A 329 -6.53 -22.82 4.37
C TYR A 329 -5.13 -23.39 4.15
N ARG A 330 -4.58 -23.28 2.92
CA ARG A 330 -3.24 -23.81 2.61
C ARG A 330 -2.16 -23.22 3.53
N LYS A 331 -2.21 -21.92 3.78
CA LYS A 331 -1.24 -21.22 4.63
C LYS A 331 -1.41 -21.53 6.12
N LEU A 332 -2.65 -21.67 6.59
CA LEU A 332 -2.94 -21.96 7.99
C LEU A 332 -2.71 -23.45 8.34
N ALA A 333 -2.86 -24.35 7.37
CA ALA A 333 -2.60 -25.79 7.54
C ALA A 333 -1.13 -26.13 7.80
N GLU A 334 -0.20 -25.23 7.44
CA GLU A 334 1.24 -25.38 7.66
C GLU A 334 1.67 -25.00 9.09
N LEU A 335 0.77 -24.43 9.91
CA LEU A 335 1.10 -23.98 11.26
C LEU A 335 1.18 -25.16 12.26
N SER A 336 2.13 -25.05 13.20
CA SER A 336 2.24 -26.00 14.31
C SER A 336 1.14 -25.74 15.36
N PRO A 337 0.78 -26.72 16.20
CA PRO A 337 -0.27 -26.58 17.22
C PRO A 337 0.17 -25.73 18.43
N ARG A 338 0.48 -24.46 18.20
CA ARG A 338 0.94 -23.50 19.21
C ARG A 338 0.42 -22.09 18.91
N LYS A 339 0.83 -21.10 19.69
CA LYS A 339 0.57 -19.70 19.38
C LYS A 339 1.47 -19.19 18.25
N HIS A 340 0.85 -18.48 17.31
CA HIS A 340 1.49 -17.81 16.18
C HIS A 340 1.12 -16.32 16.16
N THR A 341 2.04 -15.49 15.68
CA THR A 341 1.69 -14.13 15.25
C THR A 341 1.51 -14.13 13.74
N LEU A 342 0.38 -13.63 13.25
CA LEU A 342 0.11 -13.40 11.83
C LEU A 342 0.10 -11.89 11.58
N GLU A 343 0.93 -11.42 10.66
CA GLU A 343 0.86 -10.08 10.10
C GLU A 343 0.33 -10.13 8.68
N VAL A 344 -0.62 -9.26 8.38
CA VAL A 344 -1.17 -9.05 7.03
C VAL A 344 -0.83 -7.64 6.60
N TRP A 345 -0.38 -7.45 5.35
CA TRP A 345 -0.20 -6.10 4.81
C TRP A 345 -0.43 -6.00 3.30
N PHE A 346 -0.86 -4.81 2.90
CA PHE A 346 -1.07 -4.40 1.52
C PHE A 346 0.03 -3.45 1.09
N TRP A 347 0.45 -3.54 -0.18
CA TRP A 347 1.33 -2.55 -0.80
C TRP A 347 0.51 -1.65 -1.72
N SER A 348 0.81 -0.36 -1.75
CA SER A 348 0.43 0.46 -2.90
C SER A 348 1.25 0.02 -4.11
N SER A 349 0.59 -0.36 -5.20
CA SER A 349 1.21 -0.91 -6.42
C SER A 349 1.66 0.13 -7.45
N GLY A 350 1.73 1.42 -7.08
CA GLY A 350 2.20 2.51 -7.96
C GLY A 350 3.48 3.17 -7.44
N GLY A 351 4.61 2.95 -8.12
CA GLY A 351 5.85 3.72 -7.94
C GLY A 351 7.08 2.93 -7.48
N ALA A 352 8.26 3.57 -7.58
CA ALA A 352 9.54 3.04 -7.09
C ALA A 352 9.56 2.82 -5.57
N ASN A 353 8.68 3.51 -4.85
CA ASN A 353 8.56 3.46 -3.40
C ASN A 353 7.31 2.68 -3.01
N LYS A 354 7.41 1.35 -2.93
CA LYS A 354 6.33 0.50 -2.39
C LYS A 354 6.14 0.85 -0.91
N GLN A 355 5.04 1.53 -0.58
CA GLN A 355 4.66 1.80 0.81
C GLN A 355 3.57 0.83 1.25
N ARG A 356 3.58 0.48 2.54
CA ARG A 356 2.53 -0.33 3.14
C ARG A 356 1.28 0.54 3.24
N ALA A 357 0.25 0.18 2.48
CA ALA A 357 -1.00 0.92 2.45
C ALA A 357 -1.91 0.58 3.62
N ALA A 358 -1.86 -0.66 4.11
CA ALA A 358 -2.46 -1.07 5.37
C ALA A 358 -1.69 -2.26 5.94
N SER A 359 -1.59 -2.36 7.27
CA SER A 359 -0.80 -3.39 7.93
C SER A 359 -1.23 -3.57 9.38
N ASP A 360 -1.51 -4.80 9.81
CA ASP A 360 -1.70 -5.12 11.24
C ASP A 360 -1.36 -6.57 11.57
N LYS A 361 -1.32 -6.86 12.87
CA LYS A 361 -0.95 -8.15 13.44
C LYS A 361 -2.05 -8.71 14.33
N ILE A 362 -2.19 -10.03 14.30
CA ILE A 362 -3.04 -10.79 15.22
C ILE A 362 -2.28 -11.97 15.81
N THR A 363 -2.77 -12.45 16.95
CA THR A 363 -2.35 -13.70 17.57
C THR A 363 -3.34 -14.80 17.20
N LEU A 364 -2.80 -15.92 16.72
CA LEU A 364 -3.53 -17.15 16.43
C LEU A 364 -3.11 -18.22 17.42
N ASP A 365 -4.03 -18.69 18.24
CA ASP A 365 -3.85 -19.89 19.07
C ASP A 365 -4.26 -21.12 18.27
N TRP A 366 -3.27 -21.88 17.84
CA TRP A 366 -3.44 -23.01 16.94
C TRP A 366 -3.39 -24.38 17.63
N THR A 367 -3.32 -24.42 18.97
CA THR A 367 -3.18 -25.69 19.73
C THR A 367 -4.33 -26.68 19.51
N GLY A 368 -5.54 -26.19 19.22
CA GLY A 368 -6.73 -27.02 18.95
C GLY A 368 -7.18 -27.06 17.48
N ALA A 369 -6.27 -26.88 16.52
CA ALA A 369 -6.63 -26.78 15.11
C ALA A 369 -7.03 -28.13 14.49
N ASP A 370 -8.22 -28.16 13.88
CA ASP A 370 -8.68 -29.26 13.04
C ASP A 370 -8.51 -28.89 11.56
N ILE A 371 -7.43 -29.39 10.96
CA ILE A 371 -7.05 -29.08 9.57
C ILE A 371 -8.08 -29.64 8.57
N THR A 372 -8.72 -30.76 8.88
CA THR A 372 -9.75 -31.37 8.03
C THR A 372 -10.99 -30.48 8.02
N LYS A 373 -11.46 -30.04 9.19
CA LYS A 373 -12.58 -29.11 9.30
C LYS A 373 -12.28 -27.76 8.64
N LEU A 374 -11.05 -27.26 8.76
CA LEU A 374 -10.63 -26.02 8.08
C LEU A 374 -10.67 -26.17 6.55
N LYS A 375 -10.19 -27.30 6.02
CA LYS A 375 -10.27 -27.63 4.58
C LYS A 375 -11.73 -27.68 4.12
N THR A 376 -12.59 -28.44 4.81
CA THR A 376 -14.01 -28.56 4.46
C THR A 376 -14.71 -27.20 4.51
N ASN A 377 -14.41 -26.36 5.51
CA ASN A 377 -14.93 -25.00 5.58
C ASN A 377 -14.51 -24.18 4.35
N ALA A 378 -13.24 -24.22 3.98
CA ALA A 378 -12.73 -23.50 2.82
C ALA A 378 -13.37 -24.00 1.51
N GLU A 379 -13.49 -25.30 1.30
CA GLU A 379 -14.15 -25.89 0.12
C GLU A 379 -15.63 -25.46 0.01
N LEU A 380 -16.36 -25.48 1.13
CA LEU A 380 -17.74 -24.99 1.18
C LEU A 380 -17.82 -23.49 0.88
N ALA A 381 -16.90 -22.68 1.41
CA ALA A 381 -16.84 -21.25 1.14
C ALA A 381 -16.60 -20.97 -0.35
N VAL A 382 -15.65 -21.66 -0.99
CA VAL A 382 -15.42 -21.55 -2.45
C VAL A 382 -16.68 -21.93 -3.22
N LYS A 383 -17.31 -23.06 -2.89
CA LYS A 383 -18.52 -23.55 -3.56
C LYS A 383 -19.70 -22.58 -3.44
N ARG A 384 -19.85 -21.92 -2.29
CA ARG A 384 -20.99 -21.02 -2.00
C ARG A 384 -20.73 -19.56 -2.40
N SER A 385 -19.46 -19.16 -2.55
CA SER A 385 -19.05 -17.77 -2.80
C SER A 385 -19.74 -17.08 -3.97
N GLU A 386 -19.89 -17.77 -5.11
CA GLU A 386 -20.53 -17.18 -6.30
C GLU A 386 -22.01 -16.87 -6.04
N ASN A 387 -22.71 -17.75 -5.32
CA ASN A 387 -24.11 -17.53 -4.96
C ASN A 387 -24.25 -16.43 -3.91
N ASN A 388 -23.35 -16.39 -2.91
CA ASN A 388 -23.34 -15.34 -1.89
C ASN A 388 -23.09 -13.97 -2.51
N PHE A 389 -22.08 -13.87 -3.39
CA PHE A 389 -21.78 -12.63 -4.12
C PHE A 389 -22.95 -12.22 -5.03
N ALA A 390 -23.61 -13.18 -5.69
CA ALA A 390 -24.79 -12.90 -6.50
C ALA A 390 -25.96 -12.28 -5.71
N ARG A 391 -26.08 -12.54 -4.40
CA ARG A 391 -27.09 -11.90 -3.53
C ARG A 391 -26.76 -10.45 -3.17
N LEU A 392 -25.48 -10.07 -3.24
CA LEU A 392 -25.01 -8.71 -2.99
C LEU A 392 -24.91 -7.86 -4.25
N ARG A 393 -24.77 -8.51 -5.41
CA ARG A 393 -24.62 -7.85 -6.71
C ARG A 393 -25.84 -7.00 -7.06
N THR A 394 -25.59 -5.81 -7.61
CA THR A 394 -26.58 -4.90 -8.18
C THR A 394 -26.51 -4.89 -9.70
N LEU A 395 -27.57 -4.41 -10.35
CA LEU A 395 -27.54 -4.20 -11.80
C LEU A 395 -26.58 -3.05 -12.15
N PRO A 396 -25.79 -3.17 -13.23
CA PRO A 396 -24.90 -2.10 -13.66
C PRO A 396 -25.69 -0.87 -14.14
N PRO A 397 -25.09 0.34 -14.11
CA PRO A 397 -25.76 1.59 -14.45
C PRO A 397 -26.43 1.62 -15.84
N ILE A 398 -25.99 0.79 -16.79
CA ILE A 398 -26.63 0.73 -18.11
C ILE A 398 -28.13 0.43 -18.06
N PHE A 399 -28.61 -0.28 -17.02
CA PHE A 399 -30.03 -0.58 -16.85
C PHE A 399 -30.87 0.63 -16.38
N THR A 400 -30.23 1.72 -15.94
CA THR A 400 -30.91 2.97 -15.54
C THR A 400 -31.00 3.98 -16.69
N TYR A 401 -30.23 3.79 -17.76
CA TYR A 401 -30.31 4.68 -18.93
C TYR A 401 -31.63 4.50 -19.69
N PRO A 402 -32.15 5.54 -20.37
CA PRO A 402 -33.36 5.41 -21.18
C PRO A 402 -33.20 4.32 -22.24
N ALA A 403 -34.14 3.37 -22.25
CA ALA A 403 -34.16 2.33 -23.27
C ALA A 403 -34.55 2.94 -24.62
N LYS A 404 -33.78 2.64 -25.67
CA LYS A 404 -34.10 3.04 -27.04
C LYS A 404 -34.48 1.83 -27.88
N ARG A 405 -35.62 1.89 -28.54
CA ARG A 405 -36.03 0.87 -29.50
C ARG A 405 -35.25 1.05 -30.80
N PHE A 406 -34.71 -0.04 -31.34
CA PHE A 406 -34.18 -0.07 -32.69
C PHE A 406 -35.34 -0.02 -33.70
N LYS A 407 -35.16 0.70 -34.81
CA LYS A 407 -36.11 0.75 -35.92
C LYS A 407 -35.96 -0.45 -36.87
N ASP A 408 -34.75 -0.97 -37.05
CA ASP A 408 -34.48 -2.16 -37.86
C ASP A 408 -35.09 -3.42 -37.21
N ALA A 409 -36.02 -4.07 -37.90
CA ALA A 409 -36.73 -5.25 -37.43
C ALA A 409 -35.81 -6.44 -37.09
N ARG A 410 -34.60 -6.51 -37.68
CA ARG A 410 -33.59 -7.54 -37.35
C ARG A 410 -33.02 -7.36 -35.94
N LEU A 411 -33.05 -6.15 -35.41
CA LEU A 411 -32.64 -5.82 -34.04
C LEU A 411 -33.81 -5.83 -33.05
N SER A 412 -34.97 -6.38 -33.44
CA SER A 412 -36.13 -6.47 -32.56
C SER A 412 -35.84 -7.31 -31.30
N SER A 413 -36.61 -7.02 -30.24
CA SER A 413 -36.52 -7.78 -28.98
C SER A 413 -36.79 -9.28 -29.18
N ALA A 414 -37.66 -9.65 -30.12
CA ALA A 414 -37.93 -11.05 -30.46
C ALA A 414 -36.70 -11.75 -31.05
N ASN A 415 -36.00 -11.10 -31.99
CA ASN A 415 -34.77 -11.64 -32.57
C ASN A 415 -33.66 -11.75 -31.53
N ILE A 416 -33.45 -10.71 -30.72
CA ILE A 416 -32.46 -10.72 -29.63
C ILE A 416 -32.76 -11.85 -28.64
N ARG A 417 -34.02 -12.02 -28.22
CA ARG A 417 -34.46 -13.09 -27.32
C ARG A 417 -34.12 -14.47 -27.89
N ARG A 418 -34.50 -14.74 -29.14
CA ARG A 418 -34.22 -16.01 -29.82
C ARG A 418 -32.72 -16.30 -29.88
N MET A 419 -31.92 -15.32 -30.30
CA MET A 419 -30.46 -15.49 -30.41
C MET A 419 -29.81 -15.72 -29.05
N LEU A 420 -30.26 -15.03 -28.00
CA LEU A 420 -29.75 -15.23 -26.64
C LEU A 420 -30.06 -16.64 -26.12
N MET A 421 -31.30 -17.11 -26.28
CA MET A 421 -31.72 -18.45 -25.84
C MET A 421 -30.99 -19.56 -26.61
N ALA A 422 -30.73 -19.36 -27.91
CA ALA A 422 -29.93 -20.30 -28.69
C ALA A 422 -28.45 -20.32 -28.25
N LYS A 423 -27.89 -19.16 -27.88
CA LYS A 423 -26.47 -19.03 -27.51
C LYS A 423 -26.17 -19.45 -26.08
N ILE A 424 -27.03 -19.10 -25.12
CA ILE A 424 -26.81 -19.34 -23.69
C ILE A 424 -27.60 -20.58 -23.26
N ARG A 425 -26.92 -21.73 -23.16
CA ARG A 425 -27.55 -23.03 -22.81
C ARG A 425 -28.36 -23.03 -21.51
N ASN A 426 -27.92 -22.25 -20.51
CA ASN A 426 -28.61 -22.11 -19.22
C ASN A 426 -29.77 -21.10 -19.25
N CYS A 427 -30.06 -20.41 -20.36
CA CYS A 427 -31.18 -19.47 -20.41
C CYS A 427 -32.52 -20.23 -20.43
N ALA A 428 -33.35 -20.04 -19.41
CA ALA A 428 -34.72 -20.56 -19.36
C ALA A 428 -35.72 -19.53 -19.89
N GLN A 429 -35.57 -18.26 -19.49
CA GLN A 429 -36.50 -17.20 -19.84
C GLN A 429 -35.79 -15.84 -19.90
N VAL A 430 -35.94 -15.12 -21.01
CA VAL A 430 -35.48 -13.72 -21.10
C VAL A 430 -36.47 -12.81 -20.39
N LEU A 431 -35.99 -12.06 -19.39
CA LEU A 431 -36.81 -11.22 -18.53
C LEU A 431 -36.89 -9.78 -19.06
N LYS A 432 -35.74 -9.17 -19.38
CA LYS A 432 -35.68 -7.79 -19.90
C LYS A 432 -34.62 -7.67 -20.97
N ILE A 433 -34.93 -6.97 -22.06
CA ILE A 433 -33.96 -6.51 -23.07
C ILE A 433 -33.98 -4.98 -23.01
N HIS A 434 -32.81 -4.39 -22.80
CA HIS A 434 -32.63 -2.97 -22.53
C HIS A 434 -31.57 -2.39 -23.46
N PRO A 435 -31.94 -2.02 -24.70
CA PRO A 435 -31.01 -1.41 -25.63
C PRO A 435 -30.78 0.06 -25.27
N VAL A 436 -29.52 0.46 -25.31
CA VAL A 436 -29.05 1.84 -25.10
C VAL A 436 -28.29 2.24 -26.36
N ALA A 437 -28.84 3.17 -27.15
CA ALA A 437 -28.19 3.62 -28.39
C ALA A 437 -27.30 4.84 -28.15
N PHE A 438 -26.24 4.98 -28.94
CA PHE A 438 -25.32 6.14 -28.87
C PHE A 438 -25.52 7.13 -30.03
N GLY A 439 -26.60 7.01 -30.79
CA GLY A 439 -26.89 7.90 -31.92
C GLY A 439 -28.24 7.61 -32.57
N ALA A 440 -28.53 8.30 -33.67
CA ALA A 440 -29.80 8.20 -34.40
C ALA A 440 -29.95 6.88 -35.19
N ALA A 441 -28.88 6.45 -35.87
CA ALA A 441 -28.86 5.22 -36.67
C ALA A 441 -28.81 3.96 -35.78
N ASP A 442 -29.45 2.88 -36.23
CA ASP A 442 -29.44 1.59 -35.53
C ASP A 442 -28.18 0.76 -35.75
N TRP A 443 -27.41 1.07 -36.80
CA TRP A 443 -26.19 0.36 -37.18
C TRP A 443 -24.99 1.30 -37.16
N LYS A 444 -23.89 0.81 -36.61
CA LYS A 444 -22.56 1.39 -36.75
C LYS A 444 -21.76 0.52 -37.71
N ILE A 445 -21.29 1.09 -38.81
CA ILE A 445 -20.42 0.41 -39.78
C ILE A 445 -18.98 0.62 -39.36
N GLU A 446 -18.26 -0.46 -39.10
CA GLU A 446 -16.83 -0.42 -38.81
C GLU A 446 -16.07 -0.65 -40.11
N LYS A 447 -15.14 0.25 -40.43
CA LYS A 447 -14.32 0.22 -41.66
C LYS A 447 -12.88 -0.15 -41.33
N ASN A 448 -12.14 -0.68 -42.29
CA ASN A 448 -10.68 -0.80 -42.20
C ASN A 448 -10.01 0.54 -42.52
N ASP A 449 -8.67 0.56 -42.49
CA ASP A 449 -7.87 1.78 -42.64
C ASP A 449 -7.96 2.41 -44.04
N VAL A 450 -8.45 1.67 -45.04
CA VAL A 450 -8.72 2.16 -46.41
C VAL A 450 -10.20 2.46 -46.65
N GLY A 451 -11.03 2.50 -45.59
CA GLY A 451 -12.44 2.89 -45.68
C GLY A 451 -13.41 1.80 -46.14
N ILE A 452 -12.95 0.57 -46.35
CA ILE A 452 -13.78 -0.58 -46.74
C ILE A 452 -14.52 -1.11 -45.51
N PRO A 453 -15.85 -1.31 -45.56
CA PRO A 453 -16.60 -1.93 -44.46
C PRO A 453 -16.06 -3.32 -44.10
N LYS A 454 -15.87 -3.59 -42.81
CA LYS A 454 -15.51 -4.93 -42.29
C LYS A 454 -16.74 -5.66 -41.77
N TYR A 455 -17.54 -4.96 -40.98
CA TYR A 455 -18.79 -5.45 -40.40
C TYR A 455 -19.64 -4.25 -40.01
N LYS A 456 -20.92 -4.51 -39.75
CA LYS A 456 -21.77 -3.56 -39.03
C LYS A 456 -22.24 -4.18 -37.73
N GLN A 457 -22.43 -3.33 -36.72
CA GLN A 457 -22.91 -3.73 -35.41
C GLN A 457 -24.07 -2.84 -34.95
N SER A 458 -24.93 -3.35 -34.08
CA SER A 458 -25.97 -2.54 -33.44
C SER A 458 -25.32 -1.29 -32.80
N ASN A 459 -25.82 -0.10 -33.14
CA ASN A 459 -25.25 1.18 -32.70
C ASN A 459 -25.66 1.48 -31.25
N GLY A 460 -24.92 0.90 -30.32
CA GLY A 460 -25.27 0.97 -28.91
C GLY A 460 -24.83 -0.26 -28.15
N ARG A 461 -25.30 -0.36 -26.92
CA ARG A 461 -25.14 -1.53 -26.06
C ARG A 461 -26.50 -2.12 -25.76
N ILE A 462 -26.56 -3.43 -25.66
CA ILE A 462 -27.78 -4.13 -25.26
C ILE A 462 -27.51 -4.78 -23.92
N ALA A 463 -28.22 -4.33 -22.90
CA ALA A 463 -28.23 -4.99 -21.60
C ALA A 463 -29.42 -5.95 -21.54
N ILE A 464 -29.20 -7.14 -21.00
CA ILE A 464 -30.20 -8.22 -20.98
C ILE A 464 -30.21 -8.86 -19.61
N THR A 465 -31.40 -9.09 -19.05
CA THR A 465 -31.59 -9.95 -17.88
C THR A 465 -32.37 -11.19 -18.26
N PHE A 466 -32.03 -12.32 -17.65
CA PHE A 466 -32.72 -13.60 -17.91
C PHE A 466 -32.71 -14.49 -16.67
N ARG A 467 -33.69 -15.38 -16.59
CA ARG A 467 -33.76 -16.47 -15.62
C ARG A 467 -33.04 -17.69 -16.18
N GLY A 468 -32.17 -18.28 -15.38
CA GLY A 468 -31.47 -19.51 -15.69
C GLY A 468 -32.32 -20.74 -15.42
N LYS A 469 -31.92 -21.88 -16.01
CA LYS A 469 -32.52 -23.20 -15.70
C LYS A 469 -32.15 -23.68 -14.29
N ASP A 470 -31.10 -23.12 -13.70
CA ASP A 470 -30.69 -23.34 -12.31
C ASP A 470 -31.47 -22.50 -11.28
N GLY A 471 -32.56 -21.84 -11.69
CA GLY A 471 -33.42 -21.03 -10.83
C GLY A 471 -32.86 -19.65 -10.48
N TRP A 472 -31.57 -19.39 -10.74
CA TRP A 472 -30.94 -18.09 -10.57
C TRP A 472 -31.30 -17.12 -11.69
N CYS A 473 -31.03 -15.84 -11.46
CA CYS A 473 -31.11 -14.82 -12.48
C CYS A 473 -29.72 -14.42 -12.93
N TYR A 474 -29.65 -13.84 -14.13
CA TYR A 474 -28.42 -13.43 -14.76
C TYR A 474 -28.63 -12.11 -15.49
N PHE A 475 -27.54 -11.37 -15.65
CA PHE A 475 -27.50 -10.28 -16.59
C PHE A 475 -26.28 -10.34 -17.50
N VAL A 476 -26.43 -9.76 -18.68
CA VAL A 476 -25.37 -9.40 -19.60
C VAL A 476 -25.50 -7.90 -19.83
N HIS A 477 -24.46 -7.13 -19.53
CA HIS A 477 -24.52 -5.67 -19.62
C HIS A 477 -23.84 -5.11 -20.88
N TYR A 478 -23.21 -6.00 -21.65
CA TYR A 478 -22.65 -5.70 -22.96
C TYR A 478 -23.00 -6.83 -23.93
N ALA A 479 -24.04 -6.61 -24.71
CA ALA A 479 -24.35 -7.40 -25.89
C ALA A 479 -24.48 -6.49 -27.12
N ARG A 480 -24.14 -7.02 -28.28
CA ARG A 480 -24.25 -6.37 -29.58
C ARG A 480 -24.59 -7.41 -30.64
N LEU A 481 -25.33 -7.00 -31.67
CA LEU A 481 -25.55 -7.83 -32.85
C LEU A 481 -24.61 -7.36 -33.95
N VAL A 482 -23.97 -8.30 -34.65
CA VAL A 482 -22.95 -8.04 -35.65
C VAL A 482 -23.29 -8.79 -36.93
N GLN A 483 -23.03 -8.18 -38.08
CA GLN A 483 -23.04 -8.84 -39.39
C GLN A 483 -21.75 -8.50 -40.13
N ASP A 484 -21.02 -9.53 -40.56
CA ASP A 484 -19.80 -9.36 -41.34
C ASP A 484 -20.13 -8.87 -42.76
N TYR A 485 -19.28 -8.00 -43.30
CA TYR A 485 -19.44 -7.48 -44.66
C TYR A 485 -19.03 -8.55 -45.68
N GLN A 486 -19.85 -8.74 -46.72
CA GLN A 486 -19.65 -9.77 -47.75
C GLN A 486 -19.34 -9.19 -49.14
N GLY A 487 -19.14 -7.88 -49.26
CA GLY A 487 -18.98 -7.19 -50.55
C GLY A 487 -20.30 -6.73 -51.17
N GLY A 488 -20.22 -5.81 -52.13
CA GLY A 488 -21.38 -5.31 -52.90
C GLY A 488 -22.51 -4.72 -52.04
N GLY A 489 -22.19 -4.10 -50.89
CA GLY A 489 -23.21 -3.57 -49.97
C GLY A 489 -23.96 -4.63 -49.15
N ARG A 490 -23.61 -5.91 -49.27
CA ARG A 490 -24.27 -7.03 -48.58
C ARG A 490 -23.59 -7.37 -47.26
N TYR A 491 -24.38 -7.83 -46.31
CA TYR A 491 -23.93 -8.23 -44.97
C TYR A 491 -24.46 -9.64 -44.65
N GLY A 492 -23.61 -10.45 -44.02
CA GLY A 492 -23.88 -11.84 -43.73
C GLY A 492 -24.86 -12.09 -42.59
N LYS A 493 -24.80 -13.29 -42.02
CA LYS A 493 -25.69 -13.72 -40.94
C LYS A 493 -25.51 -12.85 -39.69
N LEU A 494 -26.63 -12.56 -39.03
CA LEU A 494 -26.64 -11.86 -37.75
C LEU A 494 -26.09 -12.76 -36.63
N VAL A 495 -25.11 -12.25 -35.89
CA VAL A 495 -24.47 -12.94 -34.76
C VAL A 495 -24.58 -12.09 -33.51
N LEU A 496 -24.95 -12.72 -32.38
CA LEU A 496 -24.97 -12.07 -31.07
C LEU A 496 -23.59 -12.21 -30.43
N TYR A 497 -22.93 -11.10 -30.15
CA TYR A 497 -21.75 -11.03 -29.29
C TYR A 497 -22.15 -10.49 -27.93
N ASN A 498 -21.68 -11.11 -26.86
CA ASN A 498 -22.09 -10.76 -25.52
C ASN A 498 -21.03 -11.18 -24.50
N ASP A 499 -20.93 -10.44 -23.40
CA ASP A 499 -20.09 -10.81 -22.27
C ASP A 499 -20.60 -12.06 -21.57
N LYS A 500 -19.73 -12.70 -20.77
CA LYS A 500 -20.12 -13.81 -19.90
C LYS A 500 -21.27 -13.36 -18.98
N PRO A 501 -22.39 -14.10 -18.93
CA PRO A 501 -23.47 -13.79 -18.01
C PRO A 501 -23.00 -13.75 -16.56
N LYS A 502 -23.40 -12.69 -15.84
CA LYS A 502 -23.12 -12.52 -14.41
C LYS A 502 -24.36 -12.97 -13.61
N LYS A 503 -24.19 -13.94 -12.71
CA LYS A 503 -25.26 -14.44 -11.81
C LYS A 503 -25.72 -13.35 -10.82
N ILE A 504 -27.00 -13.24 -10.57
CA ILE A 504 -27.58 -12.27 -9.63
C ILE A 504 -28.81 -12.88 -8.96
N ALA A 505 -29.07 -12.55 -7.70
CA ALA A 505 -30.32 -12.95 -7.06
C ALA A 505 -31.51 -12.35 -7.80
N CYS A 506 -32.55 -13.14 -8.07
CA CYS A 506 -33.71 -12.66 -8.82
C CYS A 506 -34.42 -11.48 -8.13
N SER A 507 -34.38 -11.41 -6.79
CA SER A 507 -34.91 -10.29 -6.02
C SER A 507 -34.19 -8.96 -6.28
N ARG A 508 -32.98 -8.99 -6.85
CA ARG A 508 -32.17 -7.81 -7.20
C ARG A 508 -32.37 -7.33 -8.64
N LEU A 509 -33.27 -7.96 -9.40
CA LEU A 509 -33.61 -7.53 -10.76
C LEU A 509 -34.74 -6.50 -10.83
N LYS A 510 -35.37 -6.17 -9.70
CA LYS A 510 -36.49 -5.23 -9.62
C LYS A 510 -36.07 -3.81 -10.01
#